data_AF-A0A2V9KXA4-F1
#
_entry.id   AF-A0A2V9KXA4-F1
#
_cell.length_a   1.000
_cell.length_b   1.000
_cell.length_c   1.000
_cell.angle_alpha   90.00
_cell.angle_beta   90.00
_cell.angle_gamma   90.00
#
_symmetry.space_group_name_H-M   'P 1'
#
loop_
_entity.id
_entity.type
_entity.pdbx_description
1 polymer ?
#
loop_
_entity_poly.entity_id
_entity_poly.type
_entity_poly.pdbx_seq_one_letter_code
_entity_poly.pdbx_strand_id
1 'polypeptide(L)'
;PPFLELSIGCEICHGPGALHVKERRRAAPLRGNIDRSIVNPSKLPGWLADNICMYCHQGLDARALMPGKGYADFRPGTPLADTLAIFVLPIRGGEPPGDPLLQHFVPKTLSQCYVKSGGRLLCITCHDPHQQPTAREVPAYYRNKCLTCHTEKSCALPLRARLAKTPPNDCAGCHMAKQRVQQISHSSLTNHRILARAGEPLPEIAYHMTTPEFPDLVYIDAIPQAAPKPIPPLTLFRAYSQLVQLNSEYAAGFDAALDSLAKAGSDDPAALMMMGLKLMSADVPRAQATAAEYFRRAIAAGSTDPQNFELLATFQVQSGKTQDAIATIQRGLQANPYSPRLYRALAALYVAVNAHDDALKTMKKDLELFPEDSYMRSLLKQTENPDGKAGCRPQVPR
;
A
#
# COMPACT_ATOMS: atom_id res chain seq x y z
N PRO A 1 -24.02 15.00 6.83
CA PRO A 1 -23.48 13.61 6.71
C PRO A 1 -21.96 13.61 6.90
N PRO A 2 -21.37 12.64 7.65
CA PRO A 2 -19.92 12.61 7.92
C PRO A 2 -19.06 12.34 6.68
N PHE A 3 -19.67 11.93 5.56
CA PHE A 3 -19.03 11.84 4.25
C PHE A 3 -19.82 12.68 3.25
N LEU A 4 -19.11 13.48 2.45
CA LEU A 4 -19.70 14.35 1.41
C LEU A 4 -20.04 13.59 0.12
N GLU A 5 -19.43 12.41 -0.09
CA GLU A 5 -19.63 11.56 -1.27
C GLU A 5 -19.71 10.07 -0.90
N LEU A 6 -20.23 9.27 -1.83
CA LEU A 6 -20.24 7.80 -1.74
C LEU A 6 -18.80 7.25 -1.80
N SER A 7 -18.61 6.01 -1.32
CA SER A 7 -17.28 5.35 -1.27
C SER A 7 -16.57 5.24 -2.64
N ILE A 8 -17.31 5.26 -3.75
CA ILE A 8 -16.79 5.40 -5.12
C ILE A 8 -17.72 6.35 -5.89
N GLY A 9 -17.27 7.59 -6.13
CA GLY A 9 -18.01 8.61 -6.90
C GLY A 9 -17.55 8.72 -8.36
N CYS A 10 -18.22 9.58 -9.15
CA CYS A 10 -17.89 9.80 -10.56
C CYS A 10 -16.42 10.22 -10.75
N GLU A 11 -15.91 11.10 -9.88
CA GLU A 11 -14.59 11.72 -10.05
C GLU A 11 -13.42 10.74 -9.83
N ILE A 12 -13.66 9.60 -9.17
CA ILE A 12 -12.65 8.54 -9.01
C ILE A 12 -12.24 7.95 -10.36
N CYS A 13 -13.18 7.86 -11.31
CA CYS A 13 -12.93 7.31 -12.64
C CYS A 13 -12.81 8.38 -13.72
N HIS A 14 -13.42 9.55 -13.49
CA HIS A 14 -13.58 10.58 -14.50
C HIS A 14 -12.79 11.87 -14.21
N GLY A 15 -12.13 11.95 -13.05
CA GLY A 15 -11.49 13.17 -12.56
C GLY A 15 -12.50 14.26 -12.20
N PRO A 16 -12.04 15.48 -11.88
CA PRO A 16 -12.90 16.59 -11.49
C PRO A 16 -13.99 16.88 -12.54
N GLY A 17 -15.25 16.72 -12.17
CA GLY A 17 -16.41 16.78 -13.07
C GLY A 17 -17.10 18.15 -13.11
N ALA A 18 -16.65 19.12 -12.30
CA ALA A 18 -17.32 20.42 -12.15
C ALA A 18 -17.47 21.19 -13.48
N LEU A 19 -16.44 21.16 -14.34
CA LEU A 19 -16.50 21.80 -15.66
C LEU A 19 -17.57 21.13 -16.54
N HIS A 20 -17.58 19.80 -16.58
CA HIS A 20 -18.56 19.04 -17.32
C HIS A 20 -19.99 19.31 -16.88
N VAL A 21 -20.27 19.26 -15.58
CA VAL A 21 -21.60 19.57 -15.04
C VAL A 21 -22.03 20.98 -15.44
N LYS A 22 -21.13 21.98 -15.34
CA LYS A 22 -21.40 23.37 -15.73
C LYS A 22 -21.73 23.49 -17.22
N GLU A 23 -20.95 22.85 -18.08
CA GLU A 23 -21.13 22.90 -19.53
C GLU A 23 -22.39 22.16 -19.99
N ARG A 24 -22.65 20.95 -19.49
CA ARG A 24 -23.83 20.16 -19.85
C ARG A 24 -25.13 20.81 -19.35
N ARG A 25 -25.15 21.38 -18.15
CA ARG A 25 -26.32 22.14 -17.63
C ARG A 25 -26.67 23.36 -18.47
N ARG A 26 -25.68 23.95 -19.15
CA ARG A 26 -25.86 25.10 -20.06
C ARG A 26 -26.06 24.68 -21.52
N ALA A 27 -26.19 23.38 -21.79
CA ALA A 27 -26.23 22.81 -23.13
C ALA A 27 -25.09 23.31 -24.03
N ALA A 28 -23.89 23.53 -23.46
CA ALA A 28 -22.75 24.05 -24.20
C ALA A 28 -22.37 23.07 -25.34
N PRO A 29 -22.10 23.55 -26.55
CA PRO A 29 -21.74 22.68 -27.66
C PRO A 29 -20.41 21.96 -27.38
N LEU A 30 -20.31 20.70 -27.80
CA LEU A 30 -19.05 19.97 -27.74
C LEU A 30 -18.08 20.49 -28.80
N ARG A 31 -16.80 20.61 -28.44
CA ARG A 31 -15.72 20.92 -29.40
C ARG A 31 -15.23 19.62 -30.05
N GLY A 32 -15.93 19.19 -31.09
CA GLY A 32 -15.68 17.93 -31.79
C GLY A 32 -16.43 16.74 -31.17
N ASN A 33 -16.00 15.52 -31.51
CA ASN A 33 -16.73 14.28 -31.15
C ASN A 33 -16.42 13.75 -29.74
N ILE A 34 -15.60 14.47 -28.96
CA ILE A 34 -15.18 14.07 -27.62
C ILE A 34 -15.49 15.21 -26.67
N ASP A 35 -16.18 14.88 -25.58
CA ASP A 35 -16.32 15.81 -24.47
C ASP A 35 -14.98 15.90 -23.72
N ARG A 36 -14.36 17.08 -23.76
CA ARG A 36 -13.08 17.36 -23.10
C ARG A 36 -13.23 17.95 -21.71
N SER A 37 -14.47 18.16 -21.25
CA SER A 37 -14.76 18.71 -19.92
C SER A 37 -14.70 17.66 -18.80
N ILE A 38 -14.62 16.38 -19.16
CA ILE A 38 -14.52 15.23 -18.25
C ILE A 38 -13.71 14.12 -18.91
N VAL A 39 -13.00 13.32 -18.12
CA VAL A 39 -12.26 12.18 -18.65
C VAL A 39 -13.25 11.10 -19.07
N ASN A 40 -13.09 10.56 -20.27
CA ASN A 40 -13.82 9.38 -20.70
C ASN A 40 -12.84 8.21 -20.88
N PRO A 41 -12.83 7.21 -19.98
CA PRO A 41 -11.90 6.08 -20.07
C PRO A 41 -11.94 5.33 -21.40
N SER A 42 -13.10 5.26 -22.07
CA SER A 42 -13.25 4.60 -23.38
C SER A 42 -12.55 5.34 -24.54
N LYS A 43 -12.13 6.59 -24.32
CA LYS A 43 -11.43 7.42 -25.31
C LYS A 43 -9.93 7.56 -25.02
N LEU A 44 -9.44 6.93 -23.95
CA LEU A 44 -8.02 6.93 -23.60
C LEU A 44 -7.27 5.79 -24.29
N PRO A 45 -5.93 5.90 -24.46
CA PRO A 45 -5.10 4.73 -24.73
C PRO A 45 -5.37 3.63 -23.69
N GLY A 46 -5.42 2.37 -24.12
CA GLY A 46 -5.87 1.26 -23.28
C GLY A 46 -5.13 1.13 -21.94
N TRP A 47 -3.80 1.22 -21.98
CA TRP A 47 -2.96 1.21 -20.77
C TRP A 47 -3.35 2.33 -19.78
N LEU A 48 -3.59 3.54 -20.29
CA LEU A 48 -3.98 4.71 -19.49
C LEU A 48 -5.41 4.59 -18.94
N ALA A 49 -6.32 3.93 -19.66
CA ALA A 49 -7.64 3.60 -19.15
C ALA A 49 -7.55 2.60 -17.99
N ASP A 50 -6.72 1.55 -18.12
CA ASP A 50 -6.54 0.55 -17.07
C ASP A 50 -5.85 1.11 -15.81
N ASN A 51 -5.01 2.15 -15.94
CA ASN A 51 -4.39 2.84 -14.79
C ASN A 51 -5.44 3.31 -13.75
N ILE A 52 -6.61 3.73 -14.21
CA ILE A 52 -7.74 4.12 -13.34
C ILE A 52 -8.18 2.95 -12.47
N CYS A 53 -8.27 1.75 -13.04
CA CYS A 53 -8.63 0.54 -12.32
C CYS A 53 -7.48 0.04 -11.45
N MET A 54 -6.23 0.10 -11.95
CA MET A 54 -5.03 -0.31 -11.22
C MET A 54 -4.85 0.46 -9.91
N TYR A 55 -5.30 1.72 -9.87
CA TYR A 55 -5.26 2.54 -8.65
C TYR A 55 -5.91 1.87 -7.43
N CYS A 56 -6.93 1.02 -7.62
CA CYS A 56 -7.54 0.25 -6.52
C CYS A 56 -7.39 -1.28 -6.68
N HIS A 57 -7.45 -1.80 -7.91
CA HIS A 57 -7.49 -3.24 -8.20
C HIS A 57 -6.12 -3.84 -8.58
N GLN A 58 -5.06 -3.10 -8.31
CA GLN A 58 -3.69 -3.59 -8.36
C GLN A 58 -2.98 -3.18 -7.06
N GLY A 59 -3.39 -3.84 -5.97
CA GLY A 59 -3.13 -3.40 -4.60
C GLY A 59 -1.91 -4.02 -3.91
N LEU A 60 -1.42 -5.17 -4.40
CA LEU A 60 -0.45 -5.98 -3.67
C LEU A 60 1.01 -5.81 -4.12
N ASP A 61 1.89 -6.40 -3.32
CA ASP A 61 3.37 -6.41 -3.34
C ASP A 61 4.00 -5.11 -2.85
N ALA A 62 4.12 -4.05 -3.65
CA ALA A 62 4.57 -2.76 -3.15
C ALA A 62 4.00 -1.59 -3.95
N ARG A 63 3.43 -0.60 -3.23
CA ARG A 63 2.90 0.64 -3.81
C ARG A 63 3.58 1.83 -3.16
N ALA A 64 4.29 2.63 -3.95
CA ALA A 64 5.12 3.70 -3.43
C ALA A 64 4.79 5.04 -4.10
N LEU A 65 4.39 6.03 -3.30
CA LEU A 65 4.15 7.39 -3.78
C LEU A 65 5.43 8.02 -4.31
N MET A 66 5.30 8.76 -5.41
CA MET A 66 6.34 9.65 -5.91
C MET A 66 6.62 10.77 -4.88
N PRO A 67 7.82 11.40 -4.90
CA PRO A 67 8.14 12.49 -3.98
C PRO A 67 7.13 13.64 -4.09
N GLY A 68 6.66 14.13 -2.94
CA GLY A 68 5.67 15.22 -2.87
C GLY A 68 4.25 14.86 -3.32
N LYS A 69 3.96 13.59 -3.61
CA LYS A 69 2.61 13.13 -3.99
C LYS A 69 1.90 12.46 -2.83
N GLY A 70 0.59 12.66 -2.76
CA GLY A 70 -0.35 11.91 -1.94
C GLY A 70 -1.30 11.06 -2.79
N TYR A 71 -2.01 10.13 -2.15
CA TYR A 71 -2.99 9.26 -2.82
C TYR A 71 -4.08 10.04 -3.57
N ALA A 72 -4.52 11.17 -3.02
CA ALA A 72 -5.53 12.03 -3.65
C ALA A 72 -5.03 12.82 -4.88
N ASP A 73 -3.73 12.80 -5.17
CA ASP A 73 -3.15 13.50 -6.32
C ASP A 73 -3.29 12.74 -7.63
N PHE A 74 -3.67 11.46 -7.58
CA PHE A 74 -3.94 10.70 -8.80
C PHE A 74 -5.12 11.34 -9.54
N ARG A 75 -4.92 11.63 -10.82
CA ARG A 75 -5.96 12.16 -11.70
C ARG A 75 -6.26 11.14 -12.80
N PRO A 76 -7.50 10.64 -12.91
CA PRO A 76 -7.89 9.82 -14.04
C PRO A 76 -7.52 10.50 -15.36
N GLY A 77 -7.02 9.73 -16.32
CA GLY A 77 -6.52 10.28 -17.59
C GLY A 77 -5.08 10.80 -17.56
N THR A 78 -4.38 10.77 -16.42
CA THR A 78 -2.91 10.93 -16.36
C THR A 78 -2.23 9.61 -16.00
N PRO A 79 -0.97 9.37 -16.41
CA PRO A 79 -0.22 8.19 -16.01
C PRO A 79 -0.21 8.00 -14.49
N LEU A 80 -0.53 6.79 -14.02
CA LEU A 80 -0.50 6.46 -12.59
C LEU A 80 0.91 6.64 -12.01
N ALA A 81 1.92 6.27 -12.80
CA ALA A 81 3.35 6.47 -12.52
C ALA A 81 3.75 7.92 -12.20
N ASP A 82 2.96 8.93 -12.58
CA ASP A 82 3.27 10.32 -12.17
C ASP A 82 2.90 10.60 -10.70
N THR A 83 2.12 9.71 -10.07
CA THR A 83 1.65 9.83 -8.67
C THR A 83 2.25 8.76 -7.76
N LEU A 84 2.23 7.50 -8.19
CA LEU A 84 2.76 6.37 -7.44
C LEU A 84 3.30 5.32 -8.40
N ALA A 85 4.30 4.56 -7.97
CA ALA A 85 4.80 3.38 -8.67
C ALA A 85 4.21 2.12 -8.04
N ILE A 86 3.84 1.15 -8.88
CA ILE A 86 3.42 -0.19 -8.45
C ILE A 86 4.47 -1.21 -8.88
N PHE A 87 5.01 -1.92 -7.89
CA PHE A 87 5.92 -3.04 -8.09
C PHE A 87 5.21 -4.33 -7.70
N VAL A 88 5.35 -5.35 -8.54
CA VAL A 88 4.94 -6.72 -8.22
C VAL A 88 6.15 -7.64 -8.15
N LEU A 89 6.03 -8.71 -7.38
CA LEU A 89 7.11 -9.67 -7.25
C LEU A 89 7.25 -10.52 -8.53
N PRO A 90 8.47 -10.79 -9.00
CA PRO A 90 8.69 -11.62 -10.16
C PRO A 90 8.32 -13.07 -9.86
N ILE A 91 7.74 -13.75 -10.85
CA ILE A 91 7.39 -15.16 -10.74
C ILE A 91 8.66 -16.00 -10.94
N ARG A 92 9.09 -16.71 -9.88
CA ARG A 92 10.26 -17.59 -9.89
C ARG A 92 9.82 -19.02 -9.57
N GLY A 93 10.13 -19.99 -10.44
CA GLY A 93 10.07 -21.42 -10.07
C GLY A 93 8.74 -22.17 -10.19
N GLY A 94 7.88 -21.83 -11.15
CA GLY A 94 6.87 -22.77 -11.67
C GLY A 94 5.60 -23.00 -10.85
N GLU A 95 5.42 -22.36 -9.70
CA GLU A 95 4.09 -22.20 -9.12
C GLU A 95 3.52 -20.82 -9.50
N PRO A 96 2.29 -20.74 -10.03
CA PRO A 96 1.62 -19.47 -10.15
C PRO A 96 1.54 -18.88 -8.73
N PRO A 97 1.92 -17.60 -8.52
CA PRO A 97 1.70 -16.97 -7.23
C PRO A 97 0.23 -17.21 -6.86
N GLY A 98 -0.02 -17.80 -5.69
CA GLY A 98 -1.39 -18.03 -5.23
C GLY A 98 -2.15 -16.72 -5.42
N ASP A 99 -3.19 -16.74 -6.26
CA ASP A 99 -3.71 -15.51 -6.91
C ASP A 99 -3.88 -14.39 -5.89
N PRO A 100 -3.00 -13.37 -5.91
CA PRO A 100 -2.93 -12.44 -4.80
C PRO A 100 -4.18 -11.56 -4.84
N LEU A 101 -4.91 -11.50 -3.73
CA LEU A 101 -6.13 -10.71 -3.58
C LEU A 101 -5.91 -9.27 -4.06
N LEU A 102 -6.68 -8.75 -5.03
CA LEU A 102 -6.47 -7.40 -5.61
C LEU A 102 -5.30 -7.29 -6.62
N GLN A 103 -4.88 -8.38 -7.28
CA GLN A 103 -4.06 -8.31 -8.49
C GLN A 103 -4.88 -8.72 -9.72
N HIS A 104 -5.63 -7.78 -10.31
CA HIS A 104 -6.44 -8.09 -11.50
C HIS A 104 -5.75 -7.73 -12.81
N PHE A 105 -4.91 -6.70 -12.82
CA PHE A 105 -4.28 -6.21 -14.03
C PHE A 105 -3.22 -7.19 -14.56
N VAL A 106 -2.30 -7.66 -13.70
CA VAL A 106 -1.22 -8.56 -14.12
C VAL A 106 -1.77 -9.88 -14.68
N PRO A 107 -2.66 -10.64 -13.99
CA PRO A 107 -3.24 -11.84 -14.56
C PRO A 107 -3.98 -11.59 -15.88
N LYS A 108 -4.71 -10.47 -16.00
CA LYS A 108 -5.36 -10.05 -17.26
C LYS A 108 -4.34 -9.89 -18.38
N THR A 109 -3.22 -9.21 -18.15
CA THR A 109 -2.17 -9.02 -19.17
C THR A 109 -1.48 -10.32 -19.58
N LEU A 110 -1.48 -11.33 -18.70
CA LEU A 110 -0.92 -12.66 -18.98
C LEU A 110 -1.93 -13.62 -19.63
N SER A 111 -3.17 -13.19 -19.87
CA SER A 111 -4.18 -13.98 -20.56
C SER A 111 -3.89 -14.07 -22.07
N GLN A 112 -4.24 -15.22 -22.68
CA GLN A 112 -4.17 -15.35 -24.15
C GLN A 112 -5.09 -14.36 -24.86
N CYS A 113 -6.19 -13.94 -24.22
CA CYS A 113 -7.10 -12.92 -24.72
C CYS A 113 -6.39 -11.57 -24.87
N TYR A 114 -5.68 -11.11 -23.84
CA TYR A 114 -4.92 -9.85 -23.89
C TYR A 114 -3.81 -9.92 -24.93
N VAL A 115 -2.99 -10.97 -24.89
CA VAL A 115 -1.86 -11.17 -25.82
C VAL A 115 -2.33 -11.20 -27.28
N LYS A 116 -3.31 -12.05 -27.62
CA LYS A 116 -3.81 -12.18 -29.01
C LYS A 116 -4.57 -10.95 -29.50
N SER A 117 -5.16 -10.18 -28.58
CA SER A 117 -5.79 -8.91 -28.91
C SER A 117 -4.80 -7.77 -29.13
N GLY A 118 -3.49 -7.99 -28.95
CA GLY A 118 -2.49 -6.92 -29.00
C GLY A 118 -2.73 -5.85 -27.92
N GLY A 119 -3.19 -6.26 -26.74
CA GLY A 119 -3.46 -5.36 -25.62
C GLY A 119 -4.80 -4.61 -25.65
N ARG A 120 -5.73 -4.98 -26.55
CA ARG A 120 -7.05 -4.34 -26.66
C ARG A 120 -8.06 -4.80 -25.60
N LEU A 121 -7.77 -5.84 -24.82
CA LEU A 121 -8.60 -6.29 -23.70
C LEU A 121 -8.37 -5.39 -22.46
N LEU A 122 -9.34 -4.53 -22.15
CA LEU A 122 -9.30 -3.58 -21.02
C LEU A 122 -10.22 -4.05 -19.88
N CYS A 123 -10.07 -3.47 -18.69
CA CYS A 123 -11.00 -3.73 -17.58
C CYS A 123 -12.46 -3.42 -17.99
N ILE A 124 -12.66 -2.31 -18.71
CA ILE A 124 -13.96 -1.86 -19.21
C ILE A 124 -14.47 -2.61 -20.46
N THR A 125 -13.68 -3.55 -21.00
CA THR A 125 -14.17 -4.46 -22.06
C THR A 125 -15.24 -5.39 -21.49
N CYS A 126 -15.05 -5.86 -20.25
CA CYS A 126 -15.96 -6.78 -19.58
C CYS A 126 -16.84 -6.08 -18.55
N HIS A 127 -16.30 -5.11 -17.80
CA HIS A 127 -17.02 -4.40 -16.75
C HIS A 127 -17.60 -3.08 -17.23
N ASP A 128 -18.82 -2.77 -16.78
CA ASP A 128 -19.40 -1.45 -16.92
C ASP A 128 -19.52 -0.83 -15.51
N PRO A 129 -18.69 0.15 -15.14
CA PRO A 129 -18.74 0.78 -13.83
C PRO A 129 -20.06 1.54 -13.55
N HIS A 130 -20.88 1.80 -14.57
CA HIS A 130 -22.16 2.47 -14.43
C HIS A 130 -23.34 1.50 -14.32
N GLN A 131 -23.12 0.21 -14.56
CA GLN A 131 -24.17 -0.81 -14.55
C GLN A 131 -23.76 -2.06 -13.78
N GLN A 132 -24.55 -2.40 -12.76
CA GLN A 132 -24.38 -3.64 -12.04
C GLN A 132 -25.43 -4.66 -12.50
N PRO A 133 -25.06 -5.70 -13.26
CA PRO A 133 -26.01 -6.73 -13.66
C PRO A 133 -26.51 -7.51 -12.44
N THR A 134 -27.79 -7.87 -12.45
CA THR A 134 -28.36 -8.73 -11.41
C THR A 134 -27.79 -10.15 -11.49
N ALA A 135 -27.90 -10.93 -10.41
CA ALA A 135 -27.42 -12.31 -10.38
C ALA A 135 -28.00 -13.19 -11.51
N ARG A 136 -29.21 -12.88 -11.99
CA ARG A 136 -29.84 -13.58 -13.12
C ARG A 136 -29.27 -13.18 -14.48
N GLU A 137 -28.82 -11.94 -14.63
CA GLU A 137 -28.28 -11.39 -15.87
C GLU A 137 -26.79 -11.71 -16.07
N VAL A 138 -26.03 -11.83 -14.97
CA VAL A 138 -24.58 -12.06 -14.96
C VAL A 138 -24.11 -13.10 -15.99
N PRO A 139 -24.70 -14.32 -16.08
CA PRO A 139 -24.25 -15.33 -17.04
C PRO A 139 -24.33 -14.86 -18.49
N ALA A 140 -25.46 -14.28 -18.90
CA ALA A 140 -25.66 -13.79 -20.27
C ALA A 140 -24.84 -12.52 -20.52
N TYR A 141 -24.74 -11.63 -19.53
CA TYR A 141 -23.99 -10.38 -19.61
C TYR A 141 -22.51 -10.63 -19.96
N TYR A 142 -21.80 -11.42 -19.15
CA TYR A 142 -20.37 -11.67 -19.38
C TYR A 142 -20.12 -12.57 -20.59
N ARG A 143 -21.01 -13.55 -20.84
CA ARG A 143 -20.96 -14.35 -22.06
C ARG A 143 -20.99 -13.48 -23.32
N ASN A 144 -21.86 -12.48 -23.37
CA ASN A 144 -21.95 -11.57 -24.51
C ASN A 144 -20.65 -10.77 -24.69
N LYS A 145 -19.92 -10.45 -23.61
CA LYS A 145 -18.58 -9.85 -23.70
C LYS A 145 -17.58 -10.82 -24.33
N CYS A 146 -17.60 -12.10 -23.95
CA CYS A 146 -16.73 -13.11 -24.59
C CYS A 146 -17.01 -13.22 -26.10
N LEU A 147 -18.29 -13.16 -26.48
CA LEU A 147 -18.74 -13.31 -27.88
C LEU A 147 -18.46 -12.10 -28.77
N THR A 148 -17.90 -11.01 -28.26
CA THR A 148 -17.43 -9.91 -29.14
C THR A 148 -16.18 -10.30 -29.91
N CYS A 149 -15.43 -11.29 -29.43
CA CYS A 149 -14.20 -11.79 -30.05
C CYS A 149 -14.25 -13.29 -30.35
N HIS A 150 -15.12 -14.03 -29.65
CA HIS A 150 -15.31 -15.47 -29.83
C HIS A 150 -16.65 -15.78 -30.49
N THR A 151 -16.82 -17.03 -30.93
CA THR A 151 -18.11 -17.53 -31.41
C THR A 151 -18.56 -18.71 -30.55
N GLU A 152 -19.81 -19.14 -30.73
CA GLU A 152 -20.33 -20.37 -30.10
C GLU A 152 -19.44 -21.60 -30.35
N LYS A 153 -18.74 -21.63 -31.48
CA LYS A 153 -17.85 -22.73 -31.89
C LYS A 153 -16.46 -22.64 -31.27
N SER A 154 -16.10 -21.52 -30.63
CA SER A 154 -14.82 -21.36 -29.95
C SER A 154 -14.71 -22.25 -28.70
N CYS A 155 -15.84 -22.62 -28.08
CA CYS A 155 -15.86 -23.60 -27.01
C CYS A 155 -15.99 -25.02 -27.59
N ALA A 156 -15.01 -25.87 -27.32
CA ALA A 156 -15.03 -27.26 -27.78
C ALA A 156 -16.11 -28.11 -27.07
N LEU A 157 -16.66 -27.63 -25.95
CA LEU A 157 -17.73 -28.33 -25.24
C LEU A 157 -19.07 -28.20 -26.01
N PRO A 158 -19.77 -29.32 -26.30
CA PRO A 158 -21.05 -29.28 -26.99
C PRO A 158 -22.06 -28.38 -26.28
N LEU A 159 -22.89 -27.65 -27.06
CA LEU A 159 -23.88 -26.72 -26.50
C LEU A 159 -24.82 -27.40 -25.48
N ARG A 160 -25.24 -28.63 -25.74
CA ARG A 160 -26.06 -29.42 -24.80
C ARG A 160 -25.40 -29.57 -23.42
N ALA A 161 -24.09 -29.84 -23.39
CA ALA A 161 -23.35 -29.98 -22.15
C ALA A 161 -23.14 -28.63 -21.44
N ARG A 162 -23.00 -27.53 -22.19
CA ARG A 162 -22.96 -26.17 -21.65
C ARG A 162 -24.29 -25.76 -21.02
N LEU A 163 -25.41 -26.06 -21.68
CA LEU A 163 -26.77 -25.77 -21.19
C LEU A 163 -27.16 -26.62 -19.97
N ALA A 164 -26.52 -27.77 -19.76
CA ALA A 164 -26.73 -28.62 -18.59
C ALA A 164 -26.01 -28.12 -17.32
N LYS A 165 -25.20 -27.05 -17.41
CA LYS A 165 -24.56 -26.42 -16.23
C LYS A 165 -25.52 -25.47 -15.53
N THR A 166 -25.20 -25.14 -14.29
CA THR A 166 -25.92 -24.14 -13.48
C THR A 166 -24.94 -23.07 -13.01
N PRO A 167 -25.04 -21.83 -13.51
CA PRO A 167 -25.96 -21.35 -14.55
C PRO A 167 -25.66 -21.92 -15.96
N PRO A 168 -26.68 -22.01 -16.85
CA PRO A 168 -26.51 -22.60 -18.17
C PRO A 168 -25.68 -21.71 -19.10
N ASN A 169 -24.75 -22.32 -19.83
CA ASN A 169 -23.96 -21.69 -20.90
C ASN A 169 -23.17 -20.43 -20.45
N ASP A 170 -22.71 -20.45 -19.20
CA ASP A 170 -21.91 -19.40 -18.56
C ASP A 170 -20.41 -19.57 -18.85
N CYS A 171 -19.89 -18.79 -19.79
CA CYS A 171 -18.47 -18.80 -20.15
C CYS A 171 -17.58 -18.38 -18.97
N ALA A 172 -17.99 -17.37 -18.20
CA ALA A 172 -17.20 -16.85 -17.09
C ALA A 172 -17.12 -17.88 -15.95
N GLY A 173 -18.20 -18.63 -15.70
CA GLY A 173 -18.22 -19.70 -14.69
C GLY A 173 -17.16 -20.78 -14.88
N CYS A 174 -16.73 -21.07 -16.11
CA CYS A 174 -15.65 -22.02 -16.39
C CYS A 174 -14.29 -21.35 -16.64
N HIS A 175 -14.26 -20.27 -17.41
CA HIS A 175 -13.00 -19.65 -17.85
C HIS A 175 -12.45 -18.62 -16.86
N MET A 176 -13.30 -18.07 -16.00
CA MET A 176 -12.94 -17.15 -14.92
C MET A 176 -13.36 -17.78 -13.59
N ALA A 177 -12.73 -18.90 -13.25
CA ALA A 177 -13.09 -19.66 -12.07
C ALA A 177 -12.97 -18.81 -10.78
N LYS A 178 -13.96 -18.95 -9.89
CA LYS A 178 -13.92 -18.37 -8.55
C LYS A 178 -12.86 -19.07 -7.70
N GLN A 179 -12.15 -18.29 -6.91
CA GLN A 179 -11.10 -18.78 -6.03
C GLN A 179 -11.53 -18.69 -4.57
N ARG A 180 -11.08 -19.67 -3.78
CA ARG A 180 -11.34 -19.69 -2.35
C ARG A 180 -10.48 -18.64 -1.67
N VAL A 181 -11.10 -17.61 -1.12
CA VAL A 181 -10.44 -16.64 -0.25
C VAL A 181 -10.49 -17.18 1.18
N GLN A 182 -9.34 -17.59 1.71
CA GLN A 182 -9.27 -18.18 3.06
C GLN A 182 -9.15 -17.13 4.17
N GLN A 183 -8.53 -15.98 3.90
CA GLN A 183 -8.14 -15.02 4.95
C GLN A 183 -9.02 -13.77 5.07
N ILE A 184 -9.89 -13.50 4.10
CA ILE A 184 -10.82 -12.35 4.16
C ILE A 184 -12.25 -12.85 4.00
N SER A 185 -13.02 -12.78 5.08
CA SER A 185 -14.45 -13.08 5.05
C SER A 185 -15.18 -12.18 4.04
N HIS A 186 -16.15 -12.75 3.32
CA HIS A 186 -16.99 -12.04 2.34
C HIS A 186 -16.27 -11.46 1.10
N SER A 187 -15.04 -11.89 0.79
CA SER A 187 -14.37 -11.55 -0.47
C SER A 187 -14.54 -12.66 -1.51
N SER A 188 -14.87 -12.30 -2.75
CA SER A 188 -14.88 -13.24 -3.88
C SER A 188 -13.80 -12.87 -4.88
N LEU A 189 -12.81 -13.76 -5.07
CA LEU A 189 -11.78 -13.59 -6.07
C LEU A 189 -12.13 -14.40 -7.31
N THR A 190 -11.95 -13.79 -8.48
CA THR A 190 -12.15 -14.43 -9.78
C THR A 190 -10.83 -14.40 -10.53
N ASN A 191 -10.48 -15.51 -11.16
CA ASN A 191 -9.24 -15.59 -11.92
C ASN A 191 -9.33 -14.74 -13.20
N HIS A 192 -8.60 -13.62 -13.23
CA HIS A 192 -8.57 -12.67 -14.36
C HIS A 192 -7.60 -13.10 -15.49
N ARG A 193 -6.97 -14.27 -15.39
CA ARG A 193 -6.14 -14.88 -16.44
C ARG A 193 -6.97 -15.54 -17.54
N ILE A 194 -8.26 -15.79 -17.30
CA ILE A 194 -9.25 -16.29 -18.27
C ILE A 194 -8.76 -17.58 -18.97
N LEU A 195 -8.62 -18.67 -18.21
CA LEU A 195 -8.03 -19.91 -18.69
C LEU A 195 -8.98 -20.67 -19.61
N ALA A 196 -8.52 -21.17 -20.75
CA ALA A 196 -9.35 -22.04 -21.59
C ALA A 196 -9.46 -23.46 -21.01
N ARG A 197 -8.41 -23.91 -20.32
CA ARG A 197 -8.30 -25.20 -19.62
C ARG A 197 -7.70 -24.99 -18.23
N ALA A 198 -8.19 -25.76 -17.25
CA ALA A 198 -7.60 -25.77 -15.92
C ALA A 198 -6.13 -26.20 -15.99
N GLY A 199 -5.27 -25.52 -15.23
CA GLY A 199 -3.82 -25.82 -15.19
C GLY A 199 -3.02 -25.31 -16.38
N GLU A 200 -3.57 -24.42 -17.22
CA GLU A 200 -2.80 -23.76 -18.28
C GLU A 200 -1.55 -23.06 -17.71
N PRO A 201 -0.34 -23.38 -18.21
CA PRO A 201 0.88 -22.78 -17.71
C PRO A 201 0.90 -21.27 -18.00
N LEU A 202 1.65 -20.53 -17.18
CA LEU A 202 1.95 -19.11 -17.44
C LEU A 202 2.66 -18.97 -18.80
N PRO A 203 2.39 -17.91 -19.59
CA PRO A 203 3.16 -17.66 -20.80
C PRO A 203 4.60 -17.31 -20.44
N GLU A 204 5.56 -17.56 -21.35
CA GLU A 204 6.98 -17.26 -21.15
C GLU A 204 7.23 -15.83 -20.66
N ILE A 205 6.48 -14.86 -21.17
CA ILE A 205 6.62 -13.45 -20.76
C ILE A 205 6.42 -13.24 -19.25
N ALA A 206 5.66 -14.10 -18.55
CA ALA A 206 5.44 -14.00 -17.11
C ALA A 206 6.73 -14.19 -16.30
N TYR A 207 7.70 -14.93 -16.82
CA TYR A 207 8.98 -15.22 -16.16
C TYR A 207 10.07 -14.20 -16.53
N HIS A 208 9.79 -13.27 -17.44
CA HIS A 208 10.73 -12.31 -18.00
C HIS A 208 10.18 -10.87 -17.96
N MET A 209 9.40 -10.55 -16.91
CA MET A 209 8.83 -9.21 -16.72
C MET A 209 9.77 -8.23 -15.99
N THR A 210 10.87 -8.73 -15.44
CA THR A 210 11.90 -7.90 -14.79
C THR A 210 12.72 -7.15 -15.84
N THR A 211 13.45 -6.14 -15.40
CA THR A 211 14.37 -5.37 -16.25
C THR A 211 15.76 -5.39 -15.62
N PRO A 212 16.83 -5.02 -16.36
CA PRO A 212 18.15 -4.87 -15.75
C PRO A 212 18.17 -3.86 -14.60
N GLU A 213 17.32 -2.82 -14.66
CA GLU A 213 17.14 -1.82 -13.60
C GLU A 213 16.49 -2.41 -12.34
N PHE A 214 15.57 -3.37 -12.54
CA PHE A 214 14.78 -4.02 -11.50
C PHE A 214 14.84 -5.55 -11.67
N PRO A 215 15.92 -6.22 -11.24
CA PRO A 215 16.09 -7.66 -11.42
C PRO A 215 15.25 -8.50 -10.43
N ASP A 216 14.79 -7.89 -9.35
CA ASP A 216 14.04 -8.48 -8.25
C ASP A 216 12.61 -7.95 -8.12
N LEU A 217 12.21 -6.98 -8.96
CA LEU A 217 10.89 -6.36 -8.98
C LEU A 217 10.38 -6.18 -10.41
N VAL A 218 9.07 -6.18 -10.58
CA VAL A 218 8.40 -5.88 -11.85
C VAL A 218 7.64 -4.56 -11.71
N TYR A 219 8.06 -3.54 -12.46
CA TYR A 219 7.42 -2.22 -12.48
C TYR A 219 6.29 -2.17 -13.53
N ILE A 220 5.03 -2.31 -13.08
CA ILE A 220 3.91 -2.65 -13.97
C ILE A 220 3.16 -1.46 -14.56
N ASP A 221 3.32 -0.28 -13.97
CA ASP A 221 2.77 0.98 -14.45
C ASP A 221 3.84 1.88 -15.10
N ALA A 222 4.94 1.27 -15.58
CA ALA A 222 5.84 1.94 -16.51
C ALA A 222 5.08 2.41 -17.76
N ILE A 223 5.29 3.67 -18.17
CA ILE A 223 4.64 4.24 -19.36
C ILE A 223 5.16 3.50 -20.60
N PRO A 224 4.30 2.81 -21.37
CA PRO A 224 4.73 2.05 -22.53
C PRO A 224 5.38 2.95 -23.58
N GLN A 225 6.50 2.49 -24.16
CA GLN A 225 7.22 3.16 -25.26
C GLN A 225 7.79 4.55 -24.90
N ALA A 226 7.72 4.96 -23.63
CA ALA A 226 8.42 6.14 -23.14
C ALA A 226 9.86 5.80 -22.80
N ALA A 227 10.76 6.79 -22.88
CA ALA A 227 12.09 6.67 -22.30
C ALA A 227 11.97 6.34 -20.80
N PRO A 228 12.76 5.37 -20.26
CA PRO A 228 12.73 5.05 -18.85
C PRO A 228 13.01 6.31 -18.02
N LYS A 229 12.06 6.72 -17.20
CA LYS A 229 12.31 7.72 -16.16
C LYS A 229 12.86 6.97 -14.94
N PRO A 230 14.04 7.33 -14.43
CA PRO A 230 14.55 6.74 -13.20
C PRO A 230 13.54 6.91 -12.06
N ILE A 231 13.33 5.84 -11.29
CA ILE A 231 12.46 5.92 -10.12
C ILE A 231 13.22 6.67 -9.01
N PRO A 232 12.62 7.70 -8.39
CA PRO A 232 13.28 8.42 -7.31
C PRO A 232 13.70 7.48 -6.17
N PRO A 233 14.89 7.67 -5.57
CA PRO A 233 15.35 6.83 -4.45
C PRO A 233 14.37 6.76 -3.29
N LEU A 234 13.62 7.84 -3.04
CA LEU A 234 12.59 7.87 -2.00
C LEU A 234 11.44 6.92 -2.30
N THR A 235 11.04 6.80 -3.56
CA THR A 235 10.00 5.88 -3.99
C THR A 235 10.48 4.43 -3.91
N LEU A 236 11.73 4.16 -4.30
CA LEU A 236 12.32 2.82 -4.12
C LEU A 236 12.45 2.45 -2.65
N PHE A 237 12.91 3.36 -1.79
CA PHE A 237 12.98 3.14 -0.35
C PHE A 237 11.61 2.78 0.22
N ARG A 238 10.55 3.51 -0.15
CA ARG A 238 9.17 3.22 0.28
C ARG A 238 8.67 1.87 -0.21
N ALA A 239 9.03 1.45 -1.43
CA ALA A 239 8.67 0.15 -1.96
C ALA A 239 9.40 -0.98 -1.21
N TYR A 240 10.72 -0.92 -1.13
CA TYR A 240 11.52 -1.92 -0.43
C TYR A 240 11.24 -1.97 1.08
N SER A 241 10.86 -0.85 1.71
CA SER A 241 10.43 -0.83 3.12
C SER A 241 9.20 -1.70 3.39
N GLN A 242 8.29 -1.81 2.42
CA GLN A 242 7.12 -2.70 2.54
C GLN A 242 7.54 -4.16 2.38
N LEU A 243 8.45 -4.43 1.45
CA LEU A 243 8.85 -5.79 1.09
C LEU A 243 9.80 -6.42 2.11
N VAL A 244 10.75 -5.65 2.65
CA VAL A 244 11.74 -6.16 3.63
C VAL A 244 11.10 -6.62 4.93
N GLN A 245 9.91 -6.08 5.27
CA GLN A 245 9.12 -6.53 6.42
C GLN A 245 8.51 -7.92 6.20
N LEU A 246 8.32 -8.32 4.94
CA LEU A 246 7.72 -9.60 4.55
C LEU A 246 8.77 -10.67 4.28
N ASN A 247 9.89 -10.30 3.64
CA ASN A 247 10.97 -11.21 3.31
C ASN A 247 12.33 -10.50 3.33
N SER A 248 13.32 -11.09 4.01
CA SER A 248 14.67 -10.55 4.13
C SER A 248 15.45 -10.55 2.82
N GLU A 249 15.00 -11.26 1.77
CA GLU A 249 15.64 -11.22 0.44
C GLU A 249 15.71 -9.80 -0.15
N TYR A 250 14.79 -8.91 0.26
CA TYR A 250 14.71 -7.53 -0.20
C TYR A 250 15.59 -6.55 0.59
N ALA A 251 16.37 -7.03 1.57
CA ALA A 251 17.23 -6.20 2.40
C ALA A 251 18.29 -5.43 1.57
N ALA A 252 18.87 -6.07 0.55
CA ALA A 252 19.86 -5.42 -0.31
C ALA A 252 19.29 -4.22 -1.08
N GLY A 253 18.08 -4.36 -1.63
CA GLY A 253 17.38 -3.26 -2.31
C GLY A 253 16.97 -2.15 -1.35
N PHE A 254 16.49 -2.51 -0.14
CA PHE A 254 16.22 -1.56 0.94
C PHE A 254 17.45 -0.75 1.32
N ASP A 255 18.58 -1.42 1.56
CA ASP A 255 19.84 -0.76 1.93
C ASP A 255 20.37 0.14 0.82
N ALA A 256 20.33 -0.31 -0.44
CA ALA A 256 20.77 0.50 -1.59
C ALA A 256 19.94 1.78 -1.74
N ALA A 257 18.61 1.68 -1.56
CA ALA A 257 17.72 2.83 -1.61
C ALA A 257 17.96 3.79 -0.43
N LEU A 258 18.14 3.26 0.78
CA LEU A 258 18.43 4.05 1.99
C LEU A 258 19.79 4.77 1.87
N ASP A 259 20.82 4.09 1.39
CA ASP A 259 22.15 4.66 1.18
C ASP A 259 22.13 5.75 0.09
N SER A 260 21.32 5.58 -0.95
CA SER A 260 21.10 6.60 -1.97
C SER A 260 20.42 7.85 -1.40
N LEU A 261 19.45 7.69 -0.50
CA LEU A 261 18.83 8.80 0.22
C LEU A 261 19.79 9.50 1.17
N ALA A 262 20.66 8.74 1.85
CA ALA A 262 21.68 9.30 2.74
C ALA A 262 22.68 10.15 1.96
N LYS A 263 23.16 9.65 0.80
CA LYS A 263 24.05 10.39 -0.11
C LYS A 263 23.41 11.66 -0.67
N ALA A 264 22.11 11.62 -0.94
CA ALA A 264 21.35 12.77 -1.42
C ALA A 264 21.01 13.79 -0.32
N GLY A 265 21.32 13.51 0.95
CA GLY A 265 20.98 14.39 2.08
C GLY A 265 19.48 14.48 2.34
N SER A 266 18.71 13.41 2.08
CA SER A 266 17.26 13.40 2.27
C SER A 266 16.85 13.79 3.69
N ASP A 267 15.79 14.60 3.80
CA ASP A 267 15.12 14.93 5.06
C ASP A 267 13.78 14.19 5.23
N ASP A 268 13.51 13.14 4.43
CA ASP A 268 12.32 12.32 4.62
C ASP A 268 12.33 11.67 6.02
N PRO A 269 11.30 11.89 6.87
CA PRO A 269 11.34 11.46 8.26
C PRO A 269 11.49 9.94 8.45
N ALA A 270 10.89 9.14 7.58
CA ALA A 270 10.99 7.68 7.65
C ALA A 270 12.38 7.20 7.24
N ALA A 271 12.95 7.80 6.20
CA ALA A 271 14.32 7.51 5.78
C ALA A 271 15.33 7.89 6.88
N LEU A 272 15.20 9.07 7.49
CA LEU A 272 16.05 9.51 8.60
C LEU A 272 15.98 8.54 9.78
N MET A 273 14.77 8.10 10.16
CA MET A 273 14.61 7.08 11.21
C MET A 273 15.38 5.80 10.88
N MET A 274 15.24 5.28 9.66
CA MET A 274 15.92 4.05 9.24
C MET A 274 17.44 4.22 9.18
N MET A 275 17.96 5.39 8.79
CA MET A 275 19.40 5.70 8.85
C MET A 275 19.91 5.69 10.31
N GLY A 276 19.16 6.28 11.23
CA GLY A 276 19.46 6.25 12.66
C GLY A 276 19.51 4.83 13.21
N LEU A 277 18.50 4.01 12.89
CA LEU A 277 18.43 2.61 13.31
C LEU A 277 19.58 1.77 12.73
N LYS A 278 19.92 1.94 11.44
CA LYS A 278 21.05 1.25 10.79
C LYS A 278 22.38 1.57 11.47
N LEU A 279 22.59 2.82 11.89
CA LEU A 279 23.79 3.21 12.63
C LEU A 279 23.85 2.62 14.04
N MET A 280 22.71 2.43 14.71
CA MET A 280 22.69 1.80 16.04
C MET A 280 23.19 0.36 16.01
N SER A 281 23.00 -0.35 14.89
CA SER A 281 23.55 -1.69 14.67
C SER A 281 24.97 -1.72 14.12
N ALA A 282 25.55 -0.57 13.77
CA ALA A 282 26.86 -0.49 13.13
C ALA A 282 27.98 -0.25 14.16
N ASP A 283 29.07 -1.01 14.04
CA ASP A 283 30.29 -0.79 14.82
C ASP A 283 31.15 0.32 14.20
N VAL A 284 30.64 1.56 14.24
CA VAL A 284 31.32 2.73 13.69
C VAL A 284 31.58 3.80 14.76
N PRO A 285 32.72 4.50 14.71
CA PRO A 285 32.98 5.60 15.63
C PRO A 285 31.88 6.66 15.57
N ARG A 286 31.45 7.14 16.74
CA ARG A 286 30.38 8.16 16.89
C ARG A 286 29.01 7.72 16.36
N ALA A 287 28.76 6.42 16.14
CA ALA A 287 27.48 5.89 15.70
C ALA A 287 26.29 6.46 16.49
N GLN A 288 26.40 6.50 17.82
CA GLN A 288 25.34 7.00 18.71
C GLN A 288 25.03 8.49 18.51
N ALA A 289 26.06 9.33 18.38
CA ALA A 289 25.87 10.76 18.17
C ALA A 289 25.24 11.05 16.80
N THR A 290 25.68 10.34 15.76
CA THR A 290 25.11 10.47 14.42
C THR A 290 23.69 9.90 14.35
N ALA A 291 23.39 8.80 15.06
CA ALA A 291 22.03 8.26 15.16
C ALA A 291 21.08 9.23 15.86
N ALA A 292 21.49 9.82 16.98
CA ALA A 292 20.72 10.85 17.69
C ALA A 292 20.40 12.05 16.78
N GLU A 293 21.35 12.45 15.94
CA GLU A 293 21.16 13.53 14.97
C GLU A 293 20.11 13.18 13.90
N TYR A 294 20.10 11.93 13.40
CA TYR A 294 19.06 11.48 12.48
C TYR A 294 17.66 11.51 13.11
N PHE A 295 17.51 11.02 14.35
CA PHE A 295 16.22 11.08 15.06
C PHE A 295 15.77 12.53 15.32
N ARG A 296 16.71 13.42 15.66
CA ARG A 296 16.44 14.86 15.80
C ARG A 296 15.96 15.48 14.49
N ARG A 297 16.62 15.19 13.37
CA ARG A 297 16.21 15.65 12.04
C ARG A 297 14.85 15.09 11.64
N ALA A 298 14.58 13.82 11.93
CA ALA A 298 13.28 13.20 11.63
C ALA A 298 12.14 13.93 12.34
N ILE A 299 12.31 14.25 13.63
CA ILE A 299 11.34 15.03 14.41
C ILE A 299 11.20 16.45 13.83
N ALA A 300 12.31 17.11 13.48
CA ALA A 300 12.28 18.45 12.90
C ALA A 300 11.59 18.50 11.53
N ALA A 301 11.70 17.43 10.75
CA ALA A 301 11.01 17.23 9.48
C ALA A 301 9.54 16.79 9.64
N GLY A 302 9.01 16.77 10.87
CA GLY A 302 7.60 16.51 11.14
C GLY A 302 7.25 15.05 11.43
N SER A 303 8.22 14.20 11.80
CA SER A 303 7.89 12.83 12.24
C SER A 303 6.94 12.85 13.45
N THR A 304 5.88 12.05 13.35
CA THR A 304 4.98 11.74 14.47
C THR A 304 5.17 10.32 14.99
N ASP A 305 6.23 9.63 14.54
CA ASP A 305 6.52 8.26 14.98
C ASP A 305 7.07 8.27 16.42
N PRO A 306 6.40 7.61 17.37
CA PRO A 306 6.86 7.50 18.75
C PRO A 306 8.31 7.04 18.92
N GLN A 307 8.80 6.17 18.03
CA GLN A 307 10.13 5.60 18.14
C GLN A 307 11.23 6.66 17.97
N ASN A 308 11.02 7.67 17.12
CA ASN A 308 11.98 8.76 16.94
C ASN A 308 12.18 9.58 18.23
N PHE A 309 11.09 9.87 18.94
CA PHE A 309 11.14 10.61 20.20
C PHE A 309 11.78 9.80 21.33
N GLU A 310 11.42 8.52 21.46
CA GLU A 310 11.98 7.62 22.47
C GLU A 310 13.49 7.41 22.29
N LEU A 311 13.93 7.14 21.05
CA LEU A 311 15.34 6.91 20.77
C LEU A 311 16.17 8.18 21.00
N LEU A 312 15.68 9.35 20.55
CA LEU A 312 16.36 10.61 20.85
C LEU A 312 16.45 10.88 22.35
N ALA A 313 15.35 10.68 23.09
CA ALA A 313 15.33 10.83 24.54
C ALA A 313 16.33 9.89 25.24
N THR A 314 16.45 8.65 24.76
CA THR A 314 17.43 7.68 25.26
C THR A 314 18.87 8.19 25.11
N PHE A 315 19.23 8.72 23.95
CA PHE A 315 20.56 9.31 23.75
C PHE A 315 20.78 10.58 24.58
N GLN A 316 19.74 11.39 24.80
CA GLN A 316 19.79 12.55 25.68
C GLN A 316 20.08 12.13 27.13
N VAL A 317 19.41 11.09 27.66
CA VAL A 317 19.69 10.53 28.98
C VAL A 317 21.14 10.04 29.09
N GLN A 318 21.61 9.26 28.11
CA GLN A 318 22.99 8.75 28.08
C GLN A 318 24.04 9.87 28.07
N SER A 319 23.68 11.03 27.52
CA SER A 319 24.53 12.23 27.49
C SER A 319 24.33 13.14 28.71
N GLY A 320 23.61 12.70 29.74
CA GLY A 320 23.33 13.47 30.96
C GLY A 320 22.27 14.56 30.82
N LYS A 321 21.55 14.62 29.70
CA LYS A 321 20.53 15.65 29.38
C LYS A 321 19.12 15.15 29.67
N THR A 322 18.86 14.68 30.89
CA THR A 322 17.58 14.06 31.26
C THR A 322 16.38 15.00 31.12
N GLN A 323 16.53 16.30 31.37
CA GLN A 323 15.45 17.27 31.18
C GLN A 323 15.08 17.46 29.70
N ASP A 324 16.08 17.48 28.81
CA ASP A 324 15.83 17.52 27.36
C ASP A 324 15.11 16.24 26.90
N ALA A 325 15.44 15.09 27.49
CA ALA A 325 14.76 13.82 27.23
C ALA A 325 13.27 13.89 27.58
N ILE A 326 12.92 14.40 28.77
CA ILE A 326 11.53 14.62 29.19
C ILE A 326 10.80 15.53 28.20
N ALA A 327 11.41 16.67 27.83
CA ALA A 327 10.82 17.60 26.87
C ALA A 327 10.64 16.97 25.47
N THR A 328 11.56 16.12 25.03
CA THR A 328 11.43 15.36 23.78
C THR A 328 10.24 14.40 23.83
N ILE A 329 10.10 13.60 24.89
CA ILE A 329 8.97 12.67 25.02
C ILE A 329 7.63 13.42 25.11
N GLN A 330 7.56 14.53 25.84
CA GLN A 330 6.36 15.37 25.92
C GLN A 330 5.94 15.90 24.54
N ARG A 331 6.88 16.36 23.71
CA ARG A 331 6.60 16.74 22.31
C ARG A 331 6.09 15.55 21.50
N GLY A 332 6.65 14.36 21.71
CA GLY A 332 6.17 13.13 21.10
C GLY A 332 4.71 12.84 21.46
N LEU A 333 4.32 13.00 22.72
CA LEU A 333 2.93 12.82 23.17
C LEU A 333 1.98 13.90 22.64
N GLN A 334 2.47 15.12 22.37
CA GLN A 334 1.68 16.13 21.67
C GLN A 334 1.41 15.73 20.21
N ALA A 335 2.42 15.16 19.54
CA ALA A 335 2.32 14.69 18.16
C ALA A 335 1.51 13.39 18.03
N ASN A 336 1.60 12.50 19.01
CA ASN A 336 0.89 11.23 19.07
C ASN A 336 0.39 10.94 20.51
N PRO A 337 -0.82 11.43 20.85
CA PRO A 337 -1.37 11.29 22.21
C PRO A 337 -1.72 9.86 22.63
N TYR A 338 -1.76 8.92 21.68
CA TYR A 338 -2.16 7.53 21.88
C TYR A 338 -0.96 6.57 21.74
N SER A 339 0.17 6.93 22.36
CA SER A 339 1.37 6.09 22.34
C SER A 339 1.73 5.54 23.73
N PRO A 340 1.44 4.26 24.02
CA PRO A 340 1.83 3.65 25.31
C PRO A 340 3.37 3.63 25.47
N ARG A 341 4.11 3.52 24.36
CA ARG A 341 5.58 3.61 24.33
C ARG A 341 6.08 4.92 24.96
N LEU A 342 5.49 6.06 24.57
CA LEU A 342 5.92 7.36 25.07
C LEU A 342 5.49 7.62 26.52
N TYR A 343 4.31 7.17 26.92
CA TYR A 343 3.89 7.27 28.33
C TYR A 343 4.82 6.46 29.25
N ARG A 344 5.19 5.24 28.87
CA ARG A 344 6.18 4.41 29.59
C ARG A 344 7.53 5.11 29.71
N ALA A 345 8.05 5.65 28.61
CA ALA A 345 9.31 6.38 28.62
C ALA A 345 9.24 7.61 29.55
N LEU A 346 8.15 8.39 29.48
CA LEU A 346 7.98 9.58 30.31
C LEU A 346 7.87 9.24 31.81
N ALA A 347 7.08 8.22 32.16
CA ALA A 347 6.93 7.75 33.52
C ALA A 347 8.28 7.29 34.10
N ALA A 348 9.06 6.52 33.34
CA ALA A 348 10.40 6.08 33.74
C ALA A 348 11.37 7.26 33.96
N LEU A 349 11.32 8.27 33.08
CA LEU A 349 12.14 9.48 33.22
C LEU A 349 11.77 10.27 34.48
N TYR A 350 10.48 10.43 34.78
CA TYR A 350 10.03 11.12 35.99
C TYR A 350 10.43 10.40 37.27
N VAL A 351 10.33 9.06 37.29
CA VAL A 351 10.85 8.25 38.40
C VAL A 351 12.35 8.47 38.58
N ALA A 352 13.12 8.47 37.49
CA ALA A 352 14.57 8.64 37.55
C ALA A 352 15.02 10.01 38.09
N VAL A 353 14.22 11.06 37.90
CA VAL A 353 14.50 12.41 38.44
C VAL A 353 13.77 12.70 39.76
N ASN A 354 13.17 11.68 40.39
CA ASN A 354 12.38 11.79 41.62
C ASN A 354 11.18 12.76 41.52
N ALA A 355 10.64 12.99 40.33
CA ALA A 355 9.42 13.76 40.10
C ALA A 355 8.18 12.87 40.31
N HIS A 356 7.93 12.50 41.57
CA HIS A 356 6.95 11.48 41.94
C HIS A 356 5.51 11.80 41.49
N ASP A 357 5.05 13.02 41.72
CA ASP A 357 3.69 13.45 41.33
C ASP A 357 3.46 13.39 39.82
N ASP A 358 4.44 13.85 39.04
CA ASP A 358 4.39 13.80 37.58
C ASP A 358 4.43 12.36 37.04
N ALA A 359 5.23 11.50 37.69
CA ALA A 359 5.28 10.07 37.39
C ALA A 359 3.89 9.44 37.59
N LEU A 360 3.28 9.60 38.77
CA LEU A 360 1.95 9.08 39.09
C LEU A 360 0.88 9.60 38.14
N LYS A 361 0.89 10.90 37.83
CA LYS A 361 -0.06 11.52 36.89
C LYS A 361 0.07 10.91 35.49
N THR A 362 1.31 10.72 35.03
CA THR A 362 1.61 10.12 33.71
C THR A 362 1.13 8.67 33.66
N MET A 363 1.43 7.88 34.70
CA MET A 363 1.02 6.48 34.79
C MET A 363 -0.51 6.32 34.84
N LYS A 364 -1.20 7.16 35.60
CA LYS A 364 -2.68 7.17 35.64
C LYS A 364 -3.25 7.53 34.28
N LYS A 365 -2.65 8.51 33.59
CA LYS A 365 -3.11 8.91 32.25
C LYS A 365 -2.94 7.81 31.21
N ASP A 366 -1.82 7.09 31.26
CA ASP A 366 -1.60 5.91 30.43
C ASP A 366 -2.68 4.86 30.66
N LEU A 367 -2.98 4.52 31.92
CA LEU A 367 -3.98 3.50 32.25
C LEU A 367 -5.43 3.89 31.97
N GLU A 368 -5.73 5.20 31.89
CA GLU A 368 -7.01 5.68 31.36
C GLU A 368 -7.16 5.37 29.86
N LEU A 369 -6.07 5.44 29.10
CA LEU A 369 -6.05 5.24 27.65
C LEU A 369 -5.79 3.78 27.25
N PHE A 370 -5.00 3.06 28.06
CA PHE A 370 -4.52 1.69 27.85
C PHE A 370 -4.71 0.85 29.13
N PRO A 371 -5.96 0.52 29.52
CA PRO A 371 -6.24 -0.24 30.75
C PRO A 371 -5.56 -1.62 30.81
N GLU A 372 -5.17 -2.16 29.66
CA GLU A 372 -4.46 -3.43 29.51
C GLU A 372 -2.97 -3.37 29.84
N ASP A 373 -2.37 -2.19 29.98
CA ASP A 373 -0.93 -2.03 30.22
C ASP A 373 -0.50 -2.61 31.58
N SER A 374 -0.02 -3.85 31.58
CA SER A 374 0.41 -4.55 32.80
C SER A 374 1.72 -4.00 33.37
N TYR A 375 2.60 -3.49 32.50
CA TYR A 375 3.84 -2.85 32.90
C TYR A 375 3.54 -1.57 33.68
N MET A 376 2.68 -0.71 33.12
CA MET A 376 2.35 0.57 33.76
C MET A 376 1.58 0.37 35.08
N ARG A 377 0.67 -0.62 35.16
CA ARG A 377 0.02 -0.99 36.44
C ARG A 377 1.00 -1.41 37.51
N SER A 378 2.00 -2.22 37.13
CA SER A 378 3.02 -2.69 38.06
C SER A 378 3.90 -1.53 38.53
N LEU A 379 4.30 -0.65 37.62
CA LEU A 379 5.11 0.53 37.91
C LEU A 379 4.35 1.50 38.83
N LEU A 380 3.08 1.79 38.54
CA LEU A 380 2.22 2.65 39.38
C LEU A 380 2.16 2.14 40.83
N LYS A 381 1.92 0.83 41.01
CA LYS A 381 1.87 0.22 42.35
C LYS A 381 3.19 0.35 43.11
N GLN A 382 4.33 0.22 42.42
CA GLN A 382 5.65 0.41 43.02
C GLN A 382 5.90 1.87 43.37
N THR A 383 5.48 2.80 42.51
CA THR A 383 5.63 4.24 42.76
C THR A 383 4.72 4.71 43.91
N GLU A 384 3.48 4.23 44.01
CA GLU A 384 2.56 4.58 45.12
C GLU A 384 2.99 4.00 46.48
N ASN A 385 3.77 2.92 46.51
CA ASN A 385 4.22 2.26 47.74
C ASN A 385 5.72 1.88 47.68
N PRO A 386 6.63 2.86 47.77
CA PRO A 386 8.08 2.63 47.63
C PRO A 386 8.69 1.72 48.70
N ASP A 387 8.06 1.60 49.89
CA ASP A 387 8.52 0.80 51.02
C ASP A 387 7.86 -0.60 51.11
N GLY A 388 6.99 -0.94 50.16
CA GLY A 388 6.30 -2.22 50.11
C GLY A 388 7.23 -3.36 49.67
N LYS A 389 7.45 -4.35 50.56
CA LYS A 389 8.27 -5.57 50.32
C LYS A 389 8.13 -6.10 48.89
N ALA A 390 9.27 -6.25 48.21
CA ALA A 390 9.40 -6.71 46.83
C ALA A 390 8.65 -8.02 46.54
N GLY A 391 7.47 -7.91 45.95
CA GLY A 391 6.80 -9.01 45.25
C GLY A 391 7.11 -8.91 43.76
N CYS A 392 8.00 -9.77 43.27
CA CYS A 392 8.39 -9.99 41.87
C CYS A 392 8.83 -8.75 41.07
N ARG A 393 10.15 -8.62 40.85
CA ARG A 393 10.72 -7.74 39.82
C ARG A 393 10.19 -8.16 38.43
N PRO A 394 9.52 -7.29 37.66
CA PRO A 394 9.30 -7.55 36.25
C PRO A 394 10.63 -7.41 35.50
N GLN A 395 10.98 -8.44 34.72
CA GLN A 395 12.12 -8.39 33.81
C GLN A 395 11.85 -7.38 32.69
N VAL A 396 12.85 -6.55 32.40
CA VAL A 396 12.89 -5.69 31.21
C VAL A 396 12.87 -6.61 29.97
N PRO A 397 11.90 -6.51 29.06
CA PRO A 397 11.97 -7.22 27.79
C PRO A 397 13.15 -6.64 26.99
N ARG A 398 14.03 -7.52 26.50
CA ARG A 398 15.08 -7.16 25.55
C ARG A 398 14.51 -6.66 24.22
#